data_AF-A0A1M3MLA8-F1
#
_entry.id   AF-A0A1M3MLA8-F1
#
_cell.length_a   1.000
_cell.length_b   1.000
_cell.length_c   1.000
_cell.angle_alpha   90.00
_cell.angle_beta   90.00
_cell.angle_gamma   90.00
#
_symmetry.space_group_name_H-M   'P 1'
#
loop_
_entity.id
_entity.type
_entity.pdbx_description
1 polymer ?
#
loop_
_entity_poly.entity_id
_entity_poly.type
_entity_poly.pdbx_seq_one_letter_code
_entity_poly.pdbx_strand_id
1 'polypeptide(L)'
;MGLSAFSAFAERKDEGALISADGTLSCSSAQYDEYMKIMVIAGEMTIGQVPPFGGLAQQRKLLDEFEALRLQEDKTVIAVGHYPTGKVYTKTCKEERCTHLEMAEPEHACLTEYWNDCTYIAMQFRSRKYCFLEPAGR
;
A
#
# COMPACT_ATOMS: atom_id res chain seq x y z
N MET A 1 -3.98 6.21 -49.07
CA MET A 1 -2.87 6.23 -48.11
C MET A 1 -3.18 7.27 -47.06
N GLY A 2 -3.77 6.89 -45.94
CA GLY A 2 -4.05 7.79 -44.81
C GLY A 2 -3.69 7.05 -43.55
N LEU A 3 -2.46 7.28 -43.06
CA LEU A 3 -1.91 6.60 -41.91
C LEU A 3 -2.66 7.00 -40.65
N SER A 4 -3.13 5.99 -39.93
CA SER A 4 -3.78 6.04 -38.63
C SER A 4 -2.95 6.81 -37.62
N ALA A 5 -3.52 7.89 -37.07
CA ALA A 5 -3.04 8.51 -35.85
C ALA A 5 -3.56 7.70 -34.66
N PHE A 6 -2.81 6.66 -34.28
CA PHE A 6 -2.96 6.08 -32.94
C PHE A 6 -2.34 7.07 -31.95
N SER A 7 -3.20 7.76 -31.22
CA SER A 7 -2.81 8.59 -30.07
C SER A 7 -2.04 7.74 -29.08
N ALA A 8 -0.73 8.01 -29.02
CA ALA A 8 0.13 7.56 -27.94
C ALA A 8 -0.33 8.25 -26.65
N PHE A 9 -1.24 7.62 -25.91
CA PHE A 9 -1.26 7.77 -24.47
C PHE A 9 0.02 7.13 -23.96
N ALA A 10 1.08 7.93 -23.89
CA ALA A 10 2.28 7.57 -23.19
C ALA A 10 1.88 7.29 -21.74
N GLU A 11 1.80 6.01 -21.38
CA GLU A 11 2.05 5.57 -20.01
C GLU A 11 3.33 6.28 -19.58
N ARG A 12 3.20 7.30 -18.72
CA ARG A 12 4.34 7.73 -17.90
C ARG A 12 4.67 6.50 -17.08
N LYS A 13 5.59 5.69 -17.61
CA LYS A 13 6.29 4.68 -16.85
C LYS A 13 6.87 5.43 -15.67
N ASP A 14 6.35 5.13 -14.50
CA ASP A 14 6.67 5.81 -13.25
C ASP A 14 8.12 5.47 -12.91
N GLU A 15 9.05 6.20 -13.52
CA GLU A 15 10.50 6.08 -13.33
C GLU A 15 10.79 6.47 -11.88
N GLY A 16 10.71 5.48 -10.99
CA GLY A 16 10.82 5.68 -9.55
C GLY A 16 9.76 4.95 -8.73
N ALA A 17 8.79 4.24 -9.34
CA ALA A 17 7.83 3.44 -8.60
C ALA A 17 8.43 2.16 -7.99
N LEU A 18 8.00 1.84 -6.78
CA LEU A 18 8.31 0.58 -6.11
C LEU A 18 7.20 -0.43 -6.43
N ILE A 19 7.46 -1.40 -7.32
CA ILE A 19 6.46 -2.38 -7.80
C ILE A 19 6.68 -3.80 -7.23
N SER A 20 5.72 -4.38 -6.51
CA SER A 20 5.79 -5.76 -5.98
C SER A 20 6.30 -6.79 -6.98
N ALA A 21 6.87 -7.90 -6.51
CA ALA A 21 7.50 -8.91 -7.37
C ALA A 21 6.56 -9.49 -8.45
N ASP A 22 5.26 -9.54 -8.18
CA ASP A 22 4.22 -10.02 -9.11
C ASP A 22 3.64 -8.90 -10.01
N GLY A 23 4.05 -7.65 -9.82
CA GLY A 23 3.63 -6.51 -10.62
C GLY A 23 2.26 -5.93 -10.28
N THR A 24 1.56 -6.45 -9.26
CA THR A 24 0.15 -6.10 -9.00
C THR A 24 0.01 -4.87 -8.10
N LEU A 25 1.01 -4.56 -7.28
CA LEU A 25 1.04 -3.40 -6.39
C LEU A 25 2.20 -2.48 -6.75
N SER A 26 1.87 -1.26 -7.17
CA SER A 26 2.83 -0.20 -7.45
C SER A 26 2.71 0.90 -6.41
N CYS A 27 3.79 1.21 -5.70
CA CYS A 27 3.88 2.38 -4.86
C CYS A 27 4.43 3.54 -5.67
N SER A 28 3.54 4.47 -6.00
CA SER A 28 3.91 5.72 -6.64
C SER A 28 2.97 6.84 -6.25
N SER A 29 3.34 8.08 -6.53
CA SER A 29 2.50 9.24 -6.20
C SER A 29 1.15 9.16 -6.92
N ALA A 30 1.13 8.72 -8.19
CA ALA A 30 -0.12 8.55 -8.93
C ALA A 30 -1.04 7.49 -8.30
N GLN A 31 -0.48 6.37 -7.82
CA GLN A 31 -1.28 5.37 -7.13
C GLN A 31 -1.77 5.88 -5.76
N TYR A 32 -0.94 6.61 -5.01
CA TYR A 32 -1.35 7.24 -3.76
C TYR A 32 -2.48 8.26 -3.98
N ASP A 33 -2.46 9.02 -5.08
CA ASP A 33 -3.56 9.93 -5.45
C ASP A 33 -4.87 9.16 -5.70
N GLU A 34 -4.83 7.93 -6.23
CA GLU A 34 -6.04 7.09 -6.33
C GLU A 34 -6.57 6.67 -4.96
N TYR A 35 -5.69 6.42 -3.98
CA TYR A 35 -6.11 6.18 -2.60
C TYR A 35 -6.78 7.42 -1.98
N MET A 36 -6.22 8.62 -2.21
CA MET A 36 -6.77 9.87 -1.67
C MET A 36 -8.21 10.11 -2.10
N LYS A 37 -8.61 9.65 -3.29
CA LYS A 37 -9.99 9.74 -3.78
C LYS A 37 -10.99 8.87 -2.98
N ILE A 38 -10.50 7.81 -2.32
CA ILE A 38 -11.34 6.82 -1.61
C ILE A 38 -11.12 6.81 -0.09
N MET A 39 -10.16 7.57 0.44
CA MET A 39 -9.71 7.46 1.85
C MET A 39 -10.85 7.57 2.88
N VAL A 40 -11.80 8.49 2.68
CA VAL A 40 -12.93 8.70 3.62
C VAL A 40 -14.04 7.66 3.47
N ILE A 41 -14.04 6.92 2.36
CA ILE A 41 -14.99 5.84 2.09
C ILE A 41 -14.42 4.53 2.64
N ALA A 42 -13.12 4.31 2.48
CA ALA A 42 -12.45 3.10 2.96
C ALA A 42 -12.21 3.09 4.47
N GLY A 43 -12.10 4.25 5.12
CA GLY A 43 -11.83 4.32 6.56
C GLY A 43 -12.30 5.61 7.24
N GLU A 44 -12.23 5.60 8.57
CA GLU A 44 -12.44 6.77 9.43
C GLU A 44 -11.17 7.60 9.64
N MET A 45 -9.99 7.06 9.25
CA MET A 45 -8.70 7.72 9.33
C MET A 45 -8.06 7.86 7.95
N THR A 46 -7.34 8.96 7.73
CA THR A 46 -6.48 9.14 6.55
C THR A 46 -5.09 8.62 6.86
N ILE A 47 -4.54 7.78 5.97
CA ILE A 47 -3.16 7.32 6.05
C ILE A 47 -2.33 8.18 5.11
N GLY A 48 -1.40 8.95 5.68
CA GLY A 48 -0.47 9.77 4.92
C GLY A 48 0.47 8.91 4.07
N GLN A 49 0.97 9.47 2.96
CA GLN A 49 2.07 8.84 2.25
C GLN A 49 3.28 8.81 3.17
N VAL A 50 3.87 7.63 3.33
CA VAL A 50 5.00 7.41 4.23
C VAL A 50 6.28 7.85 3.51
N PRO A 51 7.06 8.77 4.10
CA PRO A 51 8.34 9.17 3.55
C PRO A 51 9.29 7.99 3.34
N PRO A 52 10.30 8.11 2.46
CA PRO A 52 11.23 7.03 2.22
C PRO A 52 11.92 6.55 3.50
N PHE A 53 11.91 5.24 3.72
CA PHE A 53 12.58 4.59 4.85
C PHE A 53 13.28 3.32 4.40
N GLY A 54 14.34 2.97 5.13
CA GLY A 54 15.17 1.81 4.80
C GLY A 54 15.72 1.86 3.37
N GLY A 55 16.07 0.69 2.84
CA GLY A 55 16.45 0.52 1.44
C GLY A 55 15.30 0.02 0.56
N LEU A 56 15.42 0.25 -0.75
CA LEU A 56 14.49 -0.23 -1.79
C LEU A 56 14.17 -1.73 -1.65
N ALA A 57 15.18 -2.55 -1.34
CA ALA A 57 15.03 -3.99 -1.13
C ALA A 57 14.18 -4.34 0.11
N GLN A 58 14.28 -3.55 1.19
CA GLN A 58 13.47 -3.76 2.39
C GLN A 58 12.01 -3.36 2.16
N GLN A 59 11.79 -2.23 1.48
CA GLN A 59 10.44 -1.82 1.09
C GLN A 59 9.80 -2.85 0.15
N ARG A 60 10.54 -3.36 -0.84
CA ARG A 60 10.10 -4.46 -1.72
C ARG A 60 9.68 -5.67 -0.91
N LYS A 61 10.51 -6.11 0.05
CA LYS A 61 10.19 -7.24 0.92
C LYS A 61 8.85 -7.07 1.62
N LEU A 62 8.57 -5.89 2.19
CA LEU A 62 7.28 -5.62 2.86
C LEU A 62 6.08 -5.74 1.90
N LEU A 63 6.22 -5.23 0.67
CA LEU A 63 5.16 -5.36 -0.33
C LEU A 63 4.94 -6.80 -0.76
N ASP A 64 6.03 -7.53 -0.99
CA ASP A 64 5.95 -8.93 -1.41
C ASP A 64 5.32 -9.81 -0.31
N GLU A 65 5.64 -9.53 0.96
CA GLU A 65 4.99 -10.20 2.11
C GLU A 65 3.50 -9.85 2.19
N PHE A 66 3.10 -8.61 1.93
CA PHE A 66 1.69 -8.23 1.86
C PHE A 66 0.97 -8.88 0.67
N GLU A 67 1.59 -8.93 -0.50
CA GLU A 67 1.04 -9.57 -1.71
C GLU A 67 0.84 -11.07 -1.52
N ALA A 68 1.75 -11.74 -0.80
CA ALA A 68 1.66 -13.16 -0.51
C ALA A 68 0.50 -13.52 0.44
N LEU A 69 -0.12 -12.54 1.12
CA LEU A 69 -1.27 -12.77 2.00
C LEU A 69 -2.52 -13.12 1.19
N ARG A 70 -3.20 -14.19 1.60
CA ARG A 70 -4.53 -14.53 1.09
C ARG A 70 -5.58 -13.65 1.76
N LEU A 71 -5.82 -12.48 1.17
CA LEU A 71 -6.83 -11.53 1.63
C LEU A 71 -8.23 -11.93 1.12
N GLN A 72 -9.26 -11.60 1.89
CA GLN A 72 -10.65 -11.73 1.44
C GLN A 72 -10.93 -10.58 0.46
N GLU A 73 -11.20 -10.89 -0.81
CA GLU A 73 -11.27 -9.91 -1.90
C GLU A 73 -12.33 -8.81 -1.68
N ASP A 74 -13.44 -9.14 -1.01
CA ASP A 74 -14.57 -8.26 -0.72
C ASP A 74 -14.38 -7.42 0.55
N LYS A 75 -13.30 -7.67 1.30
CA LYS A 75 -13.04 -6.97 2.56
C LYS A 75 -11.98 -5.89 2.41
N THR A 76 -12.15 -4.86 3.24
CA THR A 76 -11.13 -3.85 3.47
C THR A 76 -10.11 -4.37 4.45
N VAL A 77 -8.83 -4.28 4.08
CA VAL A 77 -7.72 -4.76 4.89
C VAL A 77 -6.69 -3.64 5.02
N ILE A 78 -6.23 -3.38 6.23
CA ILE A 78 -5.14 -2.43 6.50
C ILE A 78 -3.89 -3.22 6.87
N ALA A 79 -2.75 -2.81 6.35
CA ALA A 79 -1.46 -3.46 6.61
C ALA A 79 -0.42 -2.47 7.18
N VAL A 80 0.26 -2.92 8.23
CA VAL A 80 1.44 -2.30 8.83
C VAL A 80 2.61 -3.28 8.73
N GLY A 81 3.78 -2.78 8.38
CA GLY A 81 5.02 -3.54 8.33
C GLY A 81 6.01 -3.09 9.38
N HIS A 82 6.73 -4.03 9.98
CA HIS A 82 7.96 -3.74 10.72
C HIS A 82 9.14 -3.78 9.75
N TYR A 83 9.72 -2.62 9.41
CA TYR A 83 10.69 -2.56 8.32
C TYR A 83 12.00 -3.36 8.54
N PRO A 84 12.56 -3.49 9.76
CA PRO A 84 13.78 -4.26 9.97
C PRO A 84 13.60 -5.75 9.69
N THR A 85 12.45 -6.33 10.07
CA THR A 85 12.20 -7.78 9.91
C THR A 85 11.47 -8.11 8.63
N GLY A 86 10.71 -7.17 8.07
CA GLY A 86 9.81 -7.39 6.95
C GLY A 86 8.49 -8.04 7.38
N LYS A 87 8.22 -8.19 8.68
CA LYS A 87 6.98 -8.80 9.17
C LYS A 87 5.79 -7.87 8.92
N VAL A 88 4.70 -8.42 8.38
CA VAL A 88 3.46 -7.69 8.07
C VAL A 88 2.36 -8.08 9.05
N TYR A 89 1.68 -7.06 9.58
CA TYR A 89 0.52 -7.14 10.45
C TYR A 89 -0.68 -6.62 9.68
N THR A 90 -1.81 -7.32 9.73
CA THR A 90 -3.01 -6.91 9.02
C THR A 90 -4.23 -6.91 9.92
N LYS A 91 -5.18 -6.03 9.57
CA LYS A 91 -6.53 -6.05 10.11
C LYS A 91 -7.54 -6.04 8.96
N THR A 92 -8.36 -7.09 8.91
CA THR A 92 -9.58 -7.12 8.09
C THR A 92 -10.70 -6.43 8.85
N CYS A 93 -11.29 -5.42 8.23
CA CYS A 93 -12.39 -4.66 8.80
C CYS A 93 -13.69 -5.46 8.74
N LYS A 94 -14.53 -5.33 9.77
CA LYS A 94 -15.80 -6.07 9.84
C LYS A 94 -16.73 -5.64 8.71
N GLU A 95 -16.87 -4.33 8.58
CA GLU A 95 -17.64 -3.65 7.55
C GLU A 95 -16.74 -3.19 6.39
N GLU A 96 -17.37 -2.71 5.30
CA GLU A 96 -16.64 -2.14 4.16
C GLU A 96 -15.76 -0.95 4.55
N ARG A 97 -16.28 -0.06 5.41
CA ARG A 97 -15.51 1.08 5.93
C ARG A 97 -14.88 0.71 7.27
N CYS A 98 -13.56 0.83 7.35
CA CYS A 98 -12.83 0.56 8.58
C CYS A 98 -13.08 1.65 9.64
N THR A 99 -13.34 1.23 10.86
CA THR A 99 -13.35 2.12 12.02
C THR A 99 -11.93 2.58 12.38
N HIS A 100 -11.81 3.69 13.09
CA HIS A 100 -10.50 4.18 13.57
C HIS A 100 -9.73 3.11 14.36
N LEU A 101 -10.42 2.36 15.22
CA LEU A 101 -9.81 1.30 16.04
C LEU A 101 -9.28 0.14 15.19
N GLU A 102 -10.03 -0.29 14.17
CA GLU A 102 -9.57 -1.34 13.25
C GLU A 102 -8.34 -0.88 12.45
N MET A 103 -8.30 0.40 12.05
CA MET A 103 -7.14 0.94 11.33
C MET A 103 -5.88 1.05 12.21
N ALA A 104 -6.03 1.26 13.52
CA ALA A 104 -4.91 1.36 14.47
C ALA A 104 -4.41 -0.01 14.97
N GLU A 105 -5.26 -1.04 14.95
CA GLU A 105 -4.94 -2.38 15.46
C GLU A 105 -3.65 -3.01 14.90
N PRO A 106 -3.36 -2.99 13.58
CA PRO A 106 -2.14 -3.61 13.07
C PRO A 106 -0.87 -2.85 13.50
N GLU A 107 -0.96 -1.53 13.67
CA GLU A 107 0.14 -0.73 14.21
C GLU A 107 0.38 -1.06 15.68
N HIS A 108 -0.68 -1.12 16.47
CA HIS A 108 -0.59 -1.50 17.88
C HIS A 108 0.01 -2.90 18.07
N ALA A 109 -0.39 -3.87 17.23
CA ALA A 109 0.17 -5.22 17.24
C ALA A 109 1.67 -5.23 16.93
N CYS A 110 2.08 -4.47 15.92
CA CYS A 110 3.49 -4.32 15.56
C CYS A 110 4.30 -3.67 16.71
N LEU A 111 3.81 -2.56 17.26
CA LEU A 111 4.48 -1.82 18.33
C LEU A 111 4.53 -2.62 19.65
N THR A 112 3.57 -3.51 19.89
CA THR A 112 3.60 -4.42 21.04
C THR A 112 4.74 -5.44 20.93
N GLU A 113 5.09 -5.88 19.71
CA GLU A 113 6.16 -6.85 19.49
C GLU A 113 7.54 -6.20 19.37
N TYR A 114 7.64 -5.05 18.67
CA TYR A 114 8.93 -4.46 18.29
C TYR A 114 9.22 -3.07 18.89
N TRP A 115 8.25 -2.41 19.52
CA TRP A 115 8.37 -1.09 20.17
C TRP A 115 8.64 0.12 19.24
N ASN A 116 9.15 -0.08 18.04
CA ASN A 116 9.43 0.98 17.06
C ASN A 116 9.31 0.44 15.62
N ASP A 117 9.68 1.28 14.64
CA ASP A 117 9.95 0.84 13.26
C ASP A 117 8.75 0.18 12.53
N CYS A 118 7.56 0.47 13.01
CA CYS A 118 6.27 0.05 12.47
C CYS A 118 5.70 1.15 11.56
N THR A 119 5.28 0.79 10.36
CA THR A 119 4.74 1.75 9.39
C THR A 119 3.60 1.17 8.58
N TYR A 120 2.60 1.99 8.27
CA TYR A 120 1.56 1.64 7.30
C TYR A 120 2.19 1.41 5.93
N ILE A 121 1.87 0.28 5.29
CA ILE A 121 2.50 -0.11 4.01
C ILE A 121 1.47 -0.15 2.87
N ALA A 122 0.27 -0.66 3.15
CA ALA A 122 -0.77 -0.81 2.14
C ALA A 122 -2.16 -1.00 2.74
N MET A 123 -3.18 -0.86 1.89
CA MET A 123 -4.57 -1.21 2.15
C MET A 123 -5.14 -1.99 0.96
N GLN A 124 -6.04 -2.93 1.22
CA GLN A 124 -6.97 -3.43 0.21
C GLN A 124 -8.34 -2.78 0.44
N PHE A 125 -9.01 -2.33 -0.63
CA PHE A 125 -10.39 -1.85 -0.62
C PHE A 125 -11.06 -2.22 -1.96
N ARG A 126 -12.18 -2.95 -1.89
CA ARG A 126 -12.92 -3.47 -3.08
C ARG A 126 -12.00 -4.21 -4.06
N SER A 127 -11.24 -5.17 -3.54
CA SER A 127 -10.28 -5.99 -4.31
C SER A 127 -9.15 -5.22 -5.00
N ARG A 128 -9.04 -3.91 -4.78
CA ARG A 128 -7.91 -3.09 -5.21
C ARG A 128 -6.97 -2.84 -4.05
N LYS A 129 -5.68 -2.91 -4.33
CA LYS A 129 -4.63 -2.64 -3.34
C LYS A 129 -4.05 -1.25 -3.56
N TYR A 130 -3.78 -0.58 -2.46
CA TYR A 130 -3.28 0.78 -2.42
C TYR A 130 -2.02 0.81 -1.56
N CYS A 131 -0.91 1.26 -2.10
CA CYS A 131 0.34 1.40 -1.37
C CYS A 131 0.46 2.80 -0.76
N PHE A 132 1.11 2.86 0.40
CA PHE A 132 1.37 4.11 1.12
C PHE A 132 2.85 4.53 1.08
N LEU A 133 3.73 3.68 0.56
CA LEU A 133 5.16 3.92 0.60
C LEU A 133 5.60 4.93 -0.47
N GLU A 134 6.46 5.86 -0.08
CA GLU A 134 7.33 6.55 -1.03
C GLU A 134 8.58 5.70 -1.32
N PRO A 135 8.91 5.43 -2.59
CA PRO A 135 10.08 4.63 -2.97
C PRO A 135 11.40 5.24 -2.47
N ALA A 136 12.24 4.41 -1.83
CA ALA A 136 13.57 4.82 -1.39
C ALA A 136 14.55 5.02 -2.55
N GLY A 137 15.45 6.01 -2.41
CA GLY A 137 16.56 6.23 -3.36
C GLY A 137 16.19 7.00 -4.63
N ARG A 138 15.24 7.93 -4.54
CA ARG A 138 15.10 8.99 -5.57
C ARG A 138 16.29 9.95 -5.55
#